data_AF-A0ABC8ZS84-F1
#
_entry.id   AF-A0ABC8ZS84-F1
#
_cell.length_a   1.000
_cell.length_b   1.000
_cell.length_c   1.000
_cell.angle_alpha   90.00
_cell.angle_beta   90.00
_cell.angle_gamma   90.00
#
_symmetry.space_group_name_H-M   'P 1'
#
loop_
_entity.id
_entity.type
_entity.pdbx_description
1 polymer ?
#
loop_
_entity_poly.entity_id
_entity_poly.type
_entity_poly.pdbx_seq_one_letter_code
_entity_poly.pdbx_strand_id
1 'polypeptide(L)'
;MLRHTQKWLALPMNNKMQKTSSNASPRSCTPGTNESHHADEEEGPCHTSPRKERPDGKKKEKARRGKNLVSNGQTFYMEAMENIWAKKEKVEELKEIKKKERNDMRLAVETRRLELKNEAENKKLELMQEVENKKLELKQQAENRKLQELALKQRLDDEKIINMDLRGMSELQQKFYMDKQEEIITRRYGGGAS
;
A
#
# COMPACT_ATOMS: atom_id res chain seq x y z
N MET A 1 19.69 25.50 39.35
CA MET A 1 19.06 25.18 38.05
C MET A 1 18.34 23.85 38.17
N LEU A 2 17.01 23.88 38.26
CA LEU A 2 16.17 22.70 38.50
C LEU A 2 15.96 21.97 37.16
N ARG A 3 16.58 20.79 36.99
CA ARG A 3 16.43 19.97 35.78
C ARG A 3 15.15 19.15 35.89
N HIS A 4 14.14 19.51 35.10
CA HIS A 4 12.93 18.74 34.96
C HIS A 4 13.14 17.69 33.85
N THR A 5 13.28 16.42 34.22
CA THR A 5 13.28 15.29 33.28
C THR A 5 11.97 14.51 33.41
N GLN A 6 11.26 14.33 32.30
CA GLN A 6 10.03 13.53 32.24
C GLN A 6 10.35 12.05 32.48
N LYS A 7 9.68 11.48 33.48
CA LYS A 7 9.84 10.12 33.99
C LYS A 7 8.83 9.15 33.38
N TRP A 8 8.90 8.76 32.10
CA TRP A 8 7.97 7.73 31.58
C TRP A 8 8.52 6.81 30.47
N LEU A 9 9.81 6.44 30.52
CA LEU A 9 10.33 5.34 29.69
C LEU A 9 11.02 4.29 30.55
N ALA A 10 10.22 3.52 31.27
CA ALA A 10 10.61 2.19 31.72
C ALA A 10 9.34 1.43 32.04
N LEU A 11 9.04 0.38 31.28
CA LEU A 11 8.70 -0.96 31.80
C LEU A 11 8.74 -1.96 30.61
N PRO A 12 9.02 -3.25 30.87
CA PRO A 12 9.71 -4.16 29.98
C PRO A 12 8.81 -5.20 29.29
N MET A 13 9.43 -5.91 28.35
CA MET A 13 8.94 -7.10 27.64
C MET A 13 8.29 -8.17 28.54
N ASN A 14 7.18 -8.70 27.99
CA ASN A 14 6.76 -10.11 27.92
C ASN A 14 6.50 -10.90 29.23
N ASN A 15 5.26 -11.41 29.39
CA ASN A 15 4.99 -12.80 29.80
C ASN A 15 3.50 -13.21 29.66
N LYS A 16 3.29 -14.30 28.91
CA LYS A 16 2.44 -15.47 29.26
C LYS A 16 0.90 -15.32 29.26
N MET A 17 0.22 -16.05 28.36
CA MET A 17 -0.77 -17.11 28.67
C MET A 17 -1.38 -17.69 27.38
N GLN A 18 -1.16 -18.99 27.15
CA GLN A 18 -1.89 -19.82 26.18
C GLN A 18 -3.29 -20.16 26.71
N LYS A 19 -4.28 -20.31 25.83
CA LYS A 19 -5.46 -21.13 26.10
C LYS A 19 -5.98 -21.79 24.81
N THR A 20 -6.09 -23.11 24.84
CA THR A 20 -6.60 -24.00 23.79
C THR A 20 -8.03 -24.47 24.09
N SER A 21 -8.66 -25.09 23.08
CA SER A 21 -9.90 -25.89 23.08
C SER A 21 -11.23 -25.11 23.05
N SER A 22 -12.35 -25.61 22.54
CA SER A 22 -12.72 -26.68 21.59
C SER A 22 -14.23 -26.54 21.36
N ASN A 23 -14.68 -27.02 20.19
CA ASN A 23 -16.03 -27.15 19.65
C ASN A 23 -17.14 -27.62 20.65
N ALA A 24 -18.33 -26.99 20.60
CA ALA A 24 -19.63 -27.63 20.82
C ALA A 24 -20.80 -26.66 20.53
N SER A 25 -21.78 -27.10 19.73
CA SER A 25 -23.13 -26.53 19.60
C SER A 25 -24.12 -27.47 20.30
N PRO A 26 -25.22 -27.00 20.93
CA PRO A 26 -26.53 -27.17 20.26
C PRO A 26 -27.66 -26.16 20.61
N ARG A 27 -28.48 -25.87 19.59
CA ARG A 27 -29.97 -25.71 19.48
C ARG A 27 -30.87 -25.31 20.68
N SER A 28 -31.85 -24.42 20.41
CA SER A 28 -33.33 -24.55 20.66
C SER A 28 -34.02 -23.16 20.59
N CYS A 29 -34.84 -22.80 19.58
CA CYS A 29 -36.31 -22.95 19.41
C CYS A 29 -37.25 -22.08 20.31
N THR A 30 -37.77 -20.99 19.69
CA THR A 30 -39.19 -20.47 19.57
C THR A 30 -40.08 -20.22 20.82
N PRO A 31 -41.33 -19.66 20.71
CA PRO A 31 -41.84 -18.42 20.08
C PRO A 31 -42.85 -17.63 20.99
N GLY A 32 -43.46 -16.55 20.49
CA GLY A 32 -44.82 -16.12 20.89
C GLY A 32 -45.04 -14.61 20.93
N THR A 33 -46.25 -14.03 20.86
CA THR A 33 -47.63 -14.39 20.48
C THR A 33 -48.42 -13.09 20.70
N ASN A 34 -49.25 -12.64 19.76
CA ASN A 34 -50.65 -12.24 20.02
C ASN A 34 -51.32 -11.52 18.83
N GLU A 35 -52.63 -11.69 18.83
CA GLU A 35 -53.61 -11.67 17.75
C GLU A 35 -54.80 -10.80 18.19
N SER A 36 -55.74 -10.54 17.26
CA SER A 36 -57.18 -10.24 17.50
C SER A 36 -57.55 -8.79 17.86
N HIS A 37 -58.77 -8.28 17.66
CA HIS A 37 -59.92 -8.53 16.78
C HIS A 37 -60.91 -7.35 17.01
N HIS A 38 -61.88 -7.26 16.09
CA HIS A 38 -63.06 -6.41 15.94
C HIS A 38 -64.06 -6.34 17.14
N ALA A 39 -64.86 -5.24 17.18
CA ALA A 39 -66.23 -5.03 17.74
C ALA A 39 -66.28 -3.68 18.49
N ASP A 40 -67.03 -2.66 18.07
CA ASP A 40 -68.49 -2.47 18.00
C ASP A 40 -69.17 -2.30 19.38
N GLU A 41 -70.27 -1.55 19.35
CA GLU A 41 -71.26 -1.26 20.39
C GLU A 41 -71.02 -0.01 21.27
N GLU A 42 -71.96 0.93 21.25
CA GLU A 42 -73.13 0.85 22.14
C GLU A 42 -74.11 2.01 21.91
N GLU A 43 -75.35 1.68 22.23
CA GLU A 43 -76.64 2.30 22.00
C GLU A 43 -76.94 3.39 23.06
N GLY A 44 -77.97 4.20 22.82
CA GLY A 44 -78.42 5.16 23.83
C GLY A 44 -79.50 6.15 23.36
N PRO A 45 -80.79 5.77 23.40
CA PRO A 45 -81.90 6.59 22.94
C PRO A 45 -82.44 7.53 24.04
N CYS A 46 -82.87 8.74 23.67
CA CYS A 46 -83.83 9.47 24.49
C CYS A 46 -84.77 10.37 23.69
N HIS A 47 -86.04 10.15 24.00
CA HIS A 47 -87.27 10.68 23.44
C HIS A 47 -87.36 12.22 23.52
N THR A 48 -88.04 12.83 22.54
CA THR A 48 -89.31 13.56 22.71
C THR A 48 -89.63 14.35 21.44
N SER A 49 -90.78 14.06 20.83
CA SER A 49 -91.41 14.87 19.76
C SER A 49 -92.14 16.04 20.43
N PRO A 50 -92.12 17.27 19.86
CA PRO A 50 -93.25 17.62 18.99
C PRO A 50 -92.94 18.58 17.82
N ARG A 51 -93.57 18.23 16.69
CA ARG A 51 -94.34 19.09 15.79
C ARG A 51 -93.65 19.97 14.73
N LYS A 52 -94.26 19.82 13.55
CA LYS A 52 -94.52 20.78 12.46
C LYS A 52 -93.38 20.95 11.44
N GLU A 53 -93.64 20.28 10.32
CA GLU A 53 -93.04 20.39 9.00
C GLU A 53 -92.62 21.83 8.67
N ARG A 54 -91.36 21.97 8.29
CA ARG A 54 -90.84 23.15 7.59
C ARG A 54 -90.62 22.78 6.12
N PRO A 55 -90.96 23.66 5.16
CA PRO A 55 -90.91 23.35 3.74
C PRO A 55 -89.49 22.99 3.28
N ASP A 56 -89.39 22.01 2.37
CA ASP A 56 -88.14 21.51 1.84
C ASP A 56 -87.39 22.63 1.09
N GLY A 57 -86.35 23.16 1.72
CA GLY A 57 -85.54 24.25 1.19
C GLY A 57 -84.59 23.72 0.13
N LYS A 58 -84.84 24.08 -1.14
CA LYS A 58 -83.98 23.76 -2.28
C LYS A 58 -82.50 24.04 -1.96
N LYS A 59 -81.71 22.96 -1.87
CA LYS A 59 -80.26 22.95 -1.66
C LYS A 59 -79.56 23.70 -2.79
N LYS A 60 -79.15 24.96 -2.54
CA LYS A 60 -78.07 25.57 -3.31
C LYS A 60 -76.80 24.82 -2.98
N GLU A 61 -76.24 24.15 -3.97
CA GLU A 61 -74.89 23.60 -3.95
C GLU A 61 -73.91 24.71 -3.56
N LYS A 62 -73.54 24.78 -2.28
CA LYS A 62 -72.31 25.46 -1.89
C LYS A 62 -71.21 24.60 -2.50
N ALA A 63 -70.55 25.12 -3.53
CA ALA A 63 -69.24 24.67 -3.95
C ALA A 63 -68.43 24.44 -2.66
N ARG A 64 -68.20 23.16 -2.31
CA ARG A 64 -67.29 22.83 -1.23
C ARG A 64 -65.94 23.28 -1.75
N ARG A 65 -65.60 24.51 -1.34
CA ARG A 65 -64.26 25.09 -1.28
C ARG A 65 -63.29 23.92 -1.24
N GLY A 66 -62.55 23.72 -2.34
CA GLY A 66 -61.44 22.80 -2.41
C GLY A 66 -60.52 23.14 -1.24
N LYS A 67 -60.68 22.38 -0.17
CA LYS A 67 -59.88 22.46 1.02
C LYS A 67 -59.49 21.03 1.28
N ASN A 68 -58.48 20.59 0.54
CA ASN A 68 -57.47 19.72 1.14
C ASN A 68 -56.84 20.53 2.28
N LEU A 69 -57.59 20.68 3.37
CA LEU A 69 -57.08 20.97 4.70
C LEU A 69 -56.43 19.67 5.17
N VAL A 70 -55.34 19.24 4.50
CA VAL A 70 -54.31 18.56 5.28
C VAL A 70 -53.95 19.60 6.33
N SER A 71 -54.29 19.28 7.58
CA SER A 71 -54.30 20.21 8.70
C SER A 71 -53.05 21.09 8.67
N ASN A 72 -53.21 22.41 8.67
CA ASN A 72 -52.07 23.34 8.65
C ASN A 72 -51.06 22.98 9.75
N GLY A 73 -51.54 22.48 10.90
CA GLY A 73 -50.70 21.95 11.99
C GLY A 73 -50.04 20.58 11.73
N GLN A 74 -50.66 19.72 10.90
CA GLN A 74 -50.04 18.45 10.46
C GLN A 74 -48.86 18.71 9.51
N THR A 75 -48.97 19.73 8.64
CA THR A 75 -47.86 20.17 7.78
C THR A 75 -46.71 20.75 8.59
N PHE A 76 -46.98 21.61 9.58
CA PHE A 76 -45.94 22.13 10.48
C PHE A 76 -45.26 21.03 11.31
N TYR A 77 -46.01 20.02 11.76
CA TYR A 77 -45.45 18.88 12.48
C TYR A 77 -44.51 18.04 11.60
N MET A 78 -44.93 17.74 10.36
CA MET A 78 -44.06 17.03 9.41
C MET A 78 -42.79 17.83 9.10
N GLU A 79 -42.91 19.13 8.82
CA GLU A 79 -41.75 19.99 8.55
C GLU A 79 -40.80 20.08 9.76
N ALA A 80 -41.32 20.19 10.98
CA ALA A 80 -40.51 20.20 12.20
C ALA A 80 -39.76 18.87 12.40
N MET A 81 -40.43 17.74 12.15
CA MET A 81 -39.80 16.42 12.23
C MET A 81 -38.72 16.24 11.15
N GLU A 82 -39.00 16.63 9.91
CA GLU A 82 -38.02 16.65 8.82
C GLU A 82 -36.79 17.50 9.17
N ASN A 83 -37.01 18.67 9.77
CA ASN A 83 -35.92 19.55 10.22
C ASN A 83 -35.04 18.89 11.30
N ILE A 84 -35.65 18.18 12.27
CA ILE A 84 -34.92 17.44 13.30
C ILE A 84 -34.10 16.31 12.68
N TRP A 85 -34.68 15.57 11.74
CA TRP A 85 -33.98 14.49 11.02
C TRP A 85 -32.82 15.04 10.17
N ALA A 86 -33.05 16.10 9.42
CA ALA A 86 -32.01 16.75 8.61
C ALA A 86 -30.86 17.29 9.48
N LYS A 87 -31.15 17.85 10.67
CA LYS A 87 -30.12 18.27 11.63
C LYS A 87 -29.32 17.08 12.16
N LYS A 88 -30.00 15.98 12.50
CA LYS A 88 -29.36 14.75 12.98
C LYS A 88 -28.43 14.15 11.93
N GLU A 89 -28.86 14.13 10.67
CA GLU A 89 -28.07 13.65 9.54
C GLU A 89 -26.80 14.49 9.35
N LYS A 90 -26.90 15.82 9.32
CA LYS A 90 -25.73 16.71 9.23
C LYS A 90 -24.74 16.52 10.36
N VAL A 91 -25.22 16.31 11.58
CA VAL A 91 -24.34 16.03 12.73
C VAL A 91 -23.61 14.70 12.57
N GLU A 92 -24.28 13.67 12.06
CA GLU A 92 -23.65 12.37 11.84
C GLU A 92 -22.65 12.41 10.66
N GLU A 93 -22.98 13.11 9.58
CA GLU A 93 -22.08 13.35 8.45
C GLU A 93 -20.80 14.06 8.91
N LEU A 94 -20.90 15.10 9.73
CA LEU A 94 -19.73 15.80 10.29
C LEU A 94 -18.85 14.89 11.16
N LYS A 95 -19.47 14.01 11.97
CA LYS A 95 -18.71 13.02 12.75
C LYS A 95 -18.00 12.04 11.83
N GLU A 96 -18.66 11.60 10.76
CA GLU A 96 -18.10 10.64 9.81
C GLU A 96 -16.95 11.25 9.02
N ILE A 97 -17.07 12.50 8.56
CA ILE A 97 -15.98 13.27 7.96
C ILE A 97 -14.79 13.36 8.92
N LYS A 98 -15.02 13.71 10.20
CA LYS A 98 -13.95 13.81 11.21
C LYS A 98 -13.31 12.46 11.56
N LYS A 99 -14.03 11.35 11.42
CA LYS A 99 -13.46 10.00 11.56
C LYS A 99 -12.60 9.66 10.34
N LYS A 100 -13.12 9.93 9.15
CA LYS A 100 -12.43 9.70 7.87
C LYS A 100 -11.13 10.49 7.80
N GLU A 101 -11.15 11.79 8.10
CA GLU A 101 -9.96 12.64 8.10
C GLU A 101 -8.85 12.10 9.02
N ARG A 102 -9.20 11.62 10.22
CA ARG A 102 -8.23 10.98 11.13
C ARG A 102 -7.72 9.64 10.60
N ASN A 103 -8.52 8.91 9.84
CA ASN A 103 -8.09 7.68 9.20
C ASN A 103 -7.12 8.00 8.06
N ASP A 104 -7.51 8.92 7.17
CA ASP A 104 -6.72 9.37 6.03
C ASP A 104 -5.35 9.92 6.47
N MET A 105 -5.30 10.71 7.55
CA MET A 105 -4.03 11.16 8.13
C MET A 105 -3.14 9.99 8.60
N ARG A 106 -3.72 8.99 9.27
CA ARG A 106 -2.96 7.81 9.73
C ARG A 106 -2.47 6.99 8.54
N LEU A 107 -3.32 6.81 7.53
CA LEU A 107 -2.97 6.10 6.31
C LEU A 107 -1.84 6.82 5.57
N ALA A 108 -1.92 8.14 5.40
CA ALA A 108 -0.89 8.94 4.73
C ALA A 108 0.47 8.85 5.44
N VAL A 109 0.49 8.89 6.77
CA VAL A 109 1.74 8.72 7.54
C VAL A 109 2.34 7.33 7.33
N GLU A 110 1.52 6.28 7.35
CA GLU A 110 1.99 4.91 7.17
C GLU A 110 2.47 4.65 5.73
N THR A 111 1.75 5.15 4.74
CA THR A 111 2.16 5.11 3.32
C THR A 111 3.50 5.79 3.14
N ARG A 112 3.66 7.01 3.65
CA ARG A 112 4.94 7.74 3.56
C ARG A 112 6.08 7.01 4.28
N ARG A 113 5.81 6.38 5.42
CA ARG A 113 6.80 5.57 6.15
C ARG A 113 7.26 4.38 5.30
N LEU A 114 6.33 3.71 4.63
CA LEU A 114 6.62 2.57 3.77
C LEU A 114 7.39 2.99 2.51
N GLU A 115 7.00 4.10 1.88
CA GLU A 115 7.70 4.67 0.73
C GLU A 115 9.16 5.00 1.06
N LEU A 116 9.41 5.71 2.17
CA LEU A 116 10.77 6.04 2.61
C LEU A 116 11.61 4.78 2.89
N LYS A 117 10.98 3.74 3.46
CA LYS A 117 11.67 2.46 3.71
C LYS A 117 12.05 1.78 2.39
N ASN A 118 11.14 1.72 1.43
CA ASN A 118 11.39 1.13 0.12
C ASN A 118 12.43 1.93 -0.66
N GLU A 119 12.38 3.25 -0.62
CA GLU A 119 13.38 4.11 -1.27
C GLU A 119 14.77 3.90 -0.68
N ALA A 120 14.89 3.78 0.64
CA ALA A 120 16.17 3.48 1.30
C ALA A 120 16.71 2.10 0.91
N GLU A 121 15.83 1.09 0.79
CA GLU A 121 16.21 -0.25 0.34
C GLU A 121 16.65 -0.25 -1.13
N ASN A 122 15.92 0.43 -2.00
CA ASN A 122 16.26 0.57 -3.41
C ASN A 122 17.62 1.28 -3.59
N LYS A 123 17.83 2.41 -2.90
CA LYS A 123 19.12 3.13 -2.92
C LYS A 123 20.27 2.27 -2.42
N LYS A 124 20.04 1.46 -1.39
CA LYS A 124 21.04 0.51 -0.88
C LYS A 124 21.38 -0.56 -1.92
N LEU A 125 20.38 -1.09 -2.62
CA LEU A 125 20.57 -2.10 -3.66
C LEU A 125 21.35 -1.52 -4.85
N GLU A 126 21.01 -0.31 -5.28
CA GLU A 126 21.69 0.41 -6.36
C GLU A 126 23.17 0.66 -6.04
N LEU A 127 23.47 1.17 -4.84
CA LEU A 127 24.86 1.36 -4.39
C LEU A 127 25.63 0.04 -4.33
N MET A 128 24.98 -1.06 -3.92
CA MET A 128 25.61 -2.37 -3.87
C MET A 128 26.00 -2.86 -5.26
N GLN A 129 25.11 -2.72 -6.24
CA GLN A 129 25.37 -3.06 -7.63
C GLN A 129 26.49 -2.18 -8.23
N GLU A 130 26.49 -0.88 -7.93
CA GLU A 130 27.54 0.03 -8.40
C GLU A 130 28.93 -0.36 -7.85
N VAL A 131 29.01 -0.70 -6.56
CA VAL A 131 30.25 -1.16 -5.93
C VAL A 131 30.72 -2.49 -6.54
N GLU A 132 29.80 -3.42 -6.79
CA GLU A 132 30.13 -4.69 -7.43
C GLU A 132 30.65 -4.50 -8.87
N ASN A 133 30.00 -3.65 -9.65
CA ASN A 133 30.42 -3.32 -11.01
C ASN A 133 31.81 -2.67 -11.04
N LYS A 134 32.06 -1.67 -10.17
CA LYS A 134 33.39 -1.03 -10.05
C LYS A 134 34.47 -2.03 -9.64
N LYS A 135 34.14 -2.97 -8.74
CA LYS A 135 35.06 -4.03 -8.32
C LYS A 135 35.42 -4.94 -9.50
N LEU A 136 34.44 -5.29 -10.33
CA LEU A 136 34.65 -6.13 -11.51
C LEU A 136 35.51 -5.40 -12.55
N GLU A 137 35.25 -4.12 -12.79
CA GLU A 137 36.02 -3.28 -13.70
C GLU A 137 37.49 -3.16 -13.27
N LEU A 138 37.74 -2.88 -11.98
CA LEU A 138 39.09 -2.81 -11.43
C LEU A 138 39.82 -4.16 -11.55
N LYS A 139 39.12 -5.27 -11.34
CA LYS A 139 39.70 -6.61 -11.51
C LYS A 139 40.09 -6.85 -12.96
N GLN A 140 39.21 -6.53 -13.91
CA GLN A 140 39.50 -6.66 -15.33
C GLN A 140 40.67 -5.78 -15.76
N GLN A 141 40.73 -4.55 -15.26
CA GLN A 141 41.83 -3.63 -15.54
C GLN A 141 43.16 -4.16 -15.00
N ALA A 142 43.17 -4.72 -13.78
CA ALA A 142 44.36 -5.32 -13.18
C ALA A 142 44.84 -6.54 -13.98
N GLU A 143 43.93 -7.40 -14.44
CA GLU A 143 44.26 -8.55 -15.30
C GLU A 143 44.81 -8.11 -16.66
N ASN A 144 44.20 -7.10 -17.29
CA ASN A 144 44.68 -6.52 -18.53
C ASN A 144 46.08 -5.93 -18.37
N ARG A 145 46.32 -5.18 -17.28
CA ARG A 145 47.64 -4.63 -16.96
C ARG A 145 48.67 -5.74 -16.76
N LYS A 146 48.33 -6.79 -16.03
CA LYS A 146 49.20 -7.95 -15.82
C LYS A 146 49.54 -8.65 -17.14
N LEU A 147 48.58 -8.77 -18.05
CA LEU A 147 48.80 -9.35 -19.38
C LEU A 147 49.75 -8.48 -20.22
N GLN A 148 49.59 -7.15 -20.17
CA GLN A 148 50.51 -6.21 -20.83
C GLN A 148 51.92 -6.30 -20.25
N GLU A 149 52.07 -6.35 -18.93
CA GLU A 149 53.37 -6.50 -18.26
C GLU A 149 54.06 -7.82 -18.64
N LEU A 150 53.31 -8.93 -18.71
CA LEU A 150 53.83 -10.22 -19.18
C LEU A 150 54.26 -10.17 -20.64
N ALA A 151 53.45 -9.55 -21.51
CA ALA A 151 53.78 -9.40 -22.92
C ALA A 151 55.03 -8.53 -23.12
N LEU A 152 55.17 -7.44 -22.35
CA LEU A 152 56.37 -6.60 -22.37
C LEU A 152 57.60 -7.37 -21.88
N LYS A 153 57.48 -8.14 -20.80
CA LYS A 153 58.57 -8.97 -20.30
C LYS A 153 59.02 -10.01 -21.33
N GLN A 154 58.07 -10.73 -21.92
CA GLN A 154 58.36 -11.67 -23.01
C GLN A 154 59.04 -10.95 -24.17
N ARG A 155 58.64 -9.71 -24.46
CA ARG A 155 59.26 -8.94 -25.54
C ARG A 155 60.73 -8.63 -25.28
N LEU A 156 61.08 -8.26 -24.05
CA LEU A 156 62.45 -7.98 -23.63
C LEU A 156 63.32 -9.24 -23.60
N ASP A 157 62.78 -10.35 -23.10
CA ASP A 157 63.49 -11.63 -23.03
C ASP A 157 63.84 -12.14 -24.44
N ASP A 158 62.88 -12.07 -25.35
CA ASP A 158 63.08 -12.37 -26.78
C ASP A 158 64.11 -11.44 -27.45
N GLU A 159 64.08 -10.13 -27.16
CA GLU A 159 65.03 -9.17 -27.71
C GLU A 159 66.47 -9.47 -27.25
N LYS A 160 66.62 -9.91 -25.99
CA LYS A 160 67.91 -10.39 -25.47
C LYS A 160 68.41 -11.64 -26.22
N ILE A 161 67.52 -12.56 -26.58
CA ILE A 161 67.87 -13.77 -27.33
C ILE A 161 68.22 -13.42 -28.79
N ILE A 162 67.43 -12.56 -29.44
CA ILE A 162 67.68 -12.08 -30.81
C ILE A 162 69.04 -11.38 -30.92
N ASN A 163 69.39 -10.56 -29.93
CA ASN A 163 70.64 -9.79 -29.94
C ASN A 163 71.85 -10.53 -29.35
N MET A 164 71.73 -11.83 -29.03
CA MET A 164 72.82 -12.62 -28.47
C MET A 164 73.93 -12.87 -29.50
N ASP A 165 75.18 -12.53 -29.17
CA ASP A 165 76.33 -12.87 -30.02
C ASP A 165 76.69 -14.36 -29.88
N LEU A 166 76.84 -15.04 -31.01
CA LEU A 166 77.09 -16.48 -31.07
C LEU A 166 78.53 -16.82 -31.48
N ARG A 167 79.34 -15.83 -31.89
CA ARG A 167 80.70 -16.05 -32.44
C ARG A 167 81.66 -16.66 -31.42
N GLY A 168 81.41 -16.48 -30.12
CA GLY A 168 82.21 -17.03 -29.03
C GLY A 168 81.65 -18.31 -28.38
N MET A 169 80.56 -18.88 -28.90
CA MET A 169 79.91 -20.06 -28.33
C MET A 169 80.30 -21.36 -29.04
N SER A 170 80.13 -22.50 -28.37
CA SER A 170 80.29 -23.83 -28.97
C SER A 170 79.24 -24.08 -30.08
N GLU A 171 79.54 -24.94 -31.05
CA GLU A 171 78.64 -25.24 -32.18
C GLU A 171 77.24 -25.71 -31.73
N LEU A 172 77.17 -26.51 -30.66
CA LEU A 172 75.90 -26.99 -30.12
C LEU A 172 75.05 -25.85 -29.51
N GLN A 173 75.70 -24.93 -28.79
CA GLN A 173 75.04 -23.75 -28.22
C GLN A 173 74.63 -22.76 -29.32
N GLN A 174 75.47 -22.59 -30.34
CA GLN A 174 75.17 -21.74 -31.49
C GLN A 174 73.91 -22.22 -32.21
N LYS A 175 73.81 -23.53 -32.51
CA LYS A 175 72.59 -24.11 -33.10
C LYS A 175 71.36 -23.89 -32.22
N PHE A 176 71.46 -24.18 -30.93
CA PHE A 176 70.35 -23.98 -29.98
C PHE A 176 69.82 -22.54 -29.99
N TYR A 177 70.69 -21.54 -29.97
CA TYR A 177 70.26 -20.14 -29.96
C TYR A 177 69.80 -19.66 -31.34
N MET A 178 70.39 -20.14 -32.44
CA MET A 178 69.88 -19.87 -33.79
C MET A 178 68.43 -20.38 -33.96
N ASP A 179 68.16 -21.62 -33.56
CA ASP A 179 66.81 -22.20 -33.59
C ASP A 179 65.84 -21.39 -32.73
N LYS A 180 66.30 -20.92 -31.56
CA LYS A 180 65.50 -20.04 -30.68
C LYS A 180 65.21 -18.68 -31.30
N GLN A 181 66.17 -18.08 -31.99
CA GLN A 181 65.96 -16.82 -32.70
C GLN A 181 64.93 -16.99 -33.83
N GLU A 182 65.01 -18.08 -34.59
CA GLU A 182 64.04 -18.41 -35.63
C GLU A 182 62.63 -18.62 -35.08
N GLU A 183 62.49 -19.34 -33.94
CA GLU A 183 61.22 -19.51 -33.24
C GLU A 183 60.59 -18.17 -32.84
N ILE A 184 61.40 -17.24 -32.31
CA ILE A 184 60.96 -15.91 -31.90
C ILE A 184 60.54 -15.06 -33.10
N ILE A 185 61.35 -15.06 -34.18
CA ILE A 185 61.05 -14.32 -35.41
C ILE A 185 59.75 -14.82 -36.02
N THR A 186 59.58 -16.14 -36.11
CA THR A 186 58.36 -16.77 -36.63
C THR A 186 57.13 -16.38 -35.80
N ARG A 187 57.23 -16.44 -34.46
CA ARG A 187 56.13 -16.06 -33.57
C ARG A 187 55.74 -14.58 -33.67
N ARG A 188 56.71 -13.69 -33.90
CA ARG A 188 56.48 -12.22 -33.96
C ARG A 188 56.06 -11.72 -35.32
N TYR A 189 56.61 -12.30 -36.39
CA TYR A 189 56.53 -11.76 -37.75
C TYR A 189 55.95 -12.77 -38.77
N GLY A 190 55.82 -14.05 -38.42
CA GLY A 190 55.33 -15.11 -39.31
C GLY A 190 53.81 -15.31 -39.34
N GLY A 191 53.05 -14.67 -38.43
CA GLY A 191 51.59 -14.86 -38.30
C GLY A 191 50.71 -13.96 -39.17
N GLY A 192 51.27 -13.24 -40.16
CA GLY A 192 50.57 -12.23 -40.96
C GLY A 192 50.03 -12.67 -42.32
N ALA A 193 49.88 -13.97 -42.58
CA ALA A 193 49.34 -14.49 -43.83
C ALA A 193 48.41 -15.69 -43.60
N SER A 194 47.12 -15.41 -43.36
CA SER A 194 45.96 -16.22 -43.74
C SER A 194 44.68 -15.40 -43.56
#